data_AF-A0A2T1F579-F1
#
_entry.id   AF-A0A2T1F579-F1
#
_cell.length_a   1.000
_cell.length_b   1.000
_cell.length_c   1.000
_cell.angle_alpha   90.00
_cell.angle_beta   90.00
_cell.angle_gamma   90.00
#
_symmetry.space_group_name_H-M   'P 1'
#
loop_
_entity.id
_entity.type
_entity.pdbx_description
1 polymer ?
#
loop_
_entity_poly.entity_id
_entity_poly.type
_entity_poly.pdbx_seq_one_letter_code
_entity_poly.pdbx_strand_id
1 'polypeptide(L)'
;MKYRIICLGLSLFLYGIALTLPCLLFEIVPREISIEHLKDYGSFYEMKGLEVTGWGILGLLFLQIPALGWLANPAYWLSCIFFVRQQYKFSAITSLTAIAIGFGGTLSAFWFNLPNGSNLFSVLALHKLLAGFWVWLGAPGLLGLISVFYLVKMTQYPENST
;
A
#
# COMPACT_ATOMS: atom_id res chain seq x y z
N MET A 1 6.99 -20.93 -17.51
CA MET A 1 7.19 -19.46 -17.60
C MET A 1 5.88 -18.67 -17.76
N LYS A 2 5.05 -18.91 -18.80
CA LYS A 2 3.84 -18.11 -19.10
C LYS A 2 2.91 -17.86 -17.90
N TYR A 3 2.49 -18.92 -17.19
CA TYR A 3 1.59 -18.79 -16.03
C TYR A 3 2.17 -17.96 -14.88
N ARG A 4 3.50 -18.04 -14.65
CA ARG A 4 4.16 -17.25 -13.59
C ARG A 4 4.11 -15.76 -13.87
N ILE A 5 4.33 -15.37 -15.13
CA ILE A 5 4.28 -13.96 -15.54
C ILE A 5 2.86 -13.42 -15.39
N ILE A 6 1.84 -14.22 -15.72
CA ILE A 6 0.43 -13.85 -15.52
C ILE A 6 0.13 -13.65 -14.03
N CYS A 7 0.53 -14.59 -13.18
CA CYS A 7 0.35 -14.51 -11.73
C CYS A 7 1.03 -13.27 -11.13
N LEU A 8 2.29 -13.02 -11.51
CA LEU A 8 3.03 -11.83 -11.08
C LEU A 8 2.35 -10.56 -11.60
N GLY A 9 1.93 -10.53 -12.85
CA GLY A 9 1.24 -9.41 -13.47
C GLY A 9 -0.06 -9.07 -12.75
N LEU A 10 -0.85 -10.07 -12.36
CA LEU A 10 -2.07 -9.88 -11.56
C LEU A 10 -1.76 -9.31 -10.17
N SER A 11 -0.72 -9.82 -9.50
CA SER A 11 -0.28 -9.29 -8.20
C SER A 11 0.17 -7.82 -8.31
N LEU A 12 0.97 -7.49 -9.33
CA LEU A 12 1.42 -6.12 -9.59
C LEU A 12 0.28 -5.20 -10.01
N PHE A 13 -0.71 -5.71 -10.72
CA PHE A 13 -1.91 -4.95 -11.06
C PHE A 13 -2.71 -4.57 -9.81
N LEU A 14 -2.91 -5.51 -8.88
CA LEU A 14 -3.53 -5.22 -7.58
C LEU A 14 -2.72 -4.19 -6.79
N TYR A 15 -1.40 -4.32 -6.80
CA TYR A 15 -0.50 -3.35 -6.18
C TYR A 15 -0.67 -1.95 -6.79
N GLY A 16 -0.75 -1.84 -8.12
CA GLY A 16 -1.00 -0.59 -8.82
C GLY A 16 -2.35 0.04 -8.46
N ILE A 17 -3.43 -0.75 -8.45
CA ILE A 17 -4.75 -0.29 -8.02
C ILE A 17 -4.67 0.27 -6.61
N ALA A 18 -4.07 -0.48 -5.68
CA ALA A 18 -3.95 -0.08 -4.28
C ALA A 18 -3.22 1.26 -4.11
N LEU A 19 -2.17 1.51 -4.91
CA LEU A 19 -1.44 2.78 -4.89
C LEU A 19 -2.23 3.95 -5.49
N THR A 20 -3.06 3.69 -6.50
CA THR A 20 -3.85 4.73 -7.18
C THR A 20 -5.15 5.08 -6.46
N LEU A 21 -5.73 4.15 -5.70
CA LEU A 21 -7.00 4.33 -5.01
C LEU A 21 -7.01 5.53 -4.05
N PRO A 22 -5.96 5.77 -3.23
CA PRO A 22 -5.79 7.01 -2.48
C PRO A 22 -5.99 8.26 -3.32
N CYS A 23 -5.36 8.34 -4.49
CA CYS A 23 -5.42 9.50 -5.39
C CYS A 23 -6.81 9.70 -5.99
N LEU A 24 -7.54 8.61 -6.27
CA LEU A 24 -8.90 8.66 -6.82
C LEU A 24 -9.96 9.05 -5.78
N LEU A 25 -9.66 8.83 -4.49
CA LEU A 25 -10.58 9.11 -3.39
C LEU A 25 -10.45 10.54 -2.84
N PHE A 26 -9.49 11.34 -3.33
CA PHE A 26 -9.42 12.77 -3.01
C PHE A 26 -10.56 13.52 -3.71
N GLU A 27 -11.33 14.26 -2.92
CA GLU A 27 -12.28 15.23 -3.46
C GLU A 27 -11.49 16.40 -4.04
N ILE A 28 -11.52 16.54 -5.36
CA ILE A 28 -10.92 17.68 -6.06
C ILE A 28 -11.86 18.87 -5.84
N VAL A 29 -11.47 19.74 -4.92
CA VAL A 29 -12.21 20.97 -4.66
C VAL A 29 -11.92 21.97 -5.79
N PRO A 30 -12.94 22.54 -6.45
CA PRO A 30 -12.72 23.52 -7.50
C PRO A 30 -12.01 24.76 -6.96
N ARG A 31 -11.02 25.25 -7.71
CA ARG A 31 -10.15 26.39 -7.37
C ARG A 31 -10.91 27.70 -7.13
N GLU A 32 -12.16 27.76 -7.58
CA GLU A 32 -13.04 28.93 -7.48
C GLU A 32 -13.60 29.15 -6.07
N ILE A 33 -13.50 28.16 -5.17
CA ILE A 33 -13.81 28.36 -3.75
C ILE A 33 -12.68 29.18 -3.14
N SER A 34 -12.94 30.46 -2.87
CA SER A 34 -11.92 31.36 -2.33
C SER A 34 -11.44 30.86 -0.97
N ILE A 35 -10.14 30.97 -0.71
CA ILE A 35 -9.50 30.62 0.58
C ILE A 35 -10.20 31.34 1.75
N GLU A 36 -10.83 32.49 1.51
CA GLU A 36 -11.67 33.20 2.48
C GLU A 36 -12.88 32.40 2.97
N HIS A 37 -13.55 31.62 2.12
CA HIS A 37 -14.67 30.76 2.54
C HIS A 37 -14.20 29.55 3.38
N LEU A 38 -12.91 29.22 3.31
CA LEU A 38 -12.32 28.11 4.04
C LEU A 38 -11.64 28.56 5.35
N LYS A 39 -11.31 29.85 5.53
CA LYS A 39 -10.62 30.37 6.73
C LYS A 39 -11.31 30.01 8.06
N ASP A 40 -12.63 29.90 8.08
CA ASP A 40 -13.39 29.50 9.29
C ASP A 40 -13.17 28.02 9.68
N TYR A 41 -12.65 27.20 8.76
CA TYR A 41 -12.35 25.78 8.97
C TYR A 41 -10.88 25.51 9.36
N GLY A 42 -10.01 26.53 9.39
CA GLY A 42 -8.61 26.41 9.80
C GLY A 42 -7.62 27.26 9.00
N SER A 43 -6.33 27.03 9.23
CA SER A 43 -5.25 27.67 8.48
C SER A 43 -4.96 26.91 7.18
N PHE A 44 -5.23 27.56 6.04
CA PHE A 44 -4.97 27.01 4.72
C PHE A 44 -3.72 27.64 4.13
N TYR A 45 -2.81 26.80 3.64
CA TYR A 45 -1.61 27.22 2.93
C TYR A 45 -1.73 26.75 1.48
N GLU A 46 -1.64 27.68 0.54
CA GLU A 46 -1.57 27.33 -0.87
C GLU A 46 -0.19 26.73 -1.15
N MET A 47 -0.16 25.45 -1.53
CA MET A 47 1.06 24.73 -1.86
C MET A 47 1.01 24.28 -3.31
N LYS A 48 2.14 24.37 -4.01
CA LYS A 48 2.25 23.77 -5.35
C LYS A 48 2.23 22.24 -5.23
N GLY A 49 1.75 21.55 -6.25
CA GLY A 49 1.65 20.07 -6.21
C GLY A 49 2.96 19.36 -5.88
N LEU A 50 4.10 19.92 -6.30
CA LEU A 50 5.43 19.41 -5.99
C LEU A 50 5.82 19.61 -4.51
N GLU A 51 5.41 20.72 -3.91
CA GLU A 51 5.59 21.01 -2.49
C GLU A 51 4.72 20.09 -1.62
N VAL A 52 3.45 19.90 -2.00
CA VAL A 52 2.54 18.94 -1.35
C VAL A 52 3.14 17.53 -1.40
N THR A 53 3.69 17.13 -2.55
CA THR A 53 4.33 15.82 -2.71
C THR A 53 5.57 15.69 -1.82
N GLY A 54 6.43 16.72 -1.78
CA GLY A 54 7.63 16.74 -0.93
C GLY A 54 7.30 16.68 0.56
N TRP A 55 6.34 17.49 1.01
CA TRP A 55 5.84 17.46 2.39
C TRP A 55 5.13 16.14 2.73
N GLY A 56 4.40 15.56 1.78
CA GLY A 56 3.82 14.23 1.92
C GLY A 56 4.88 13.17 2.16
N ILE A 57 5.94 13.14 1.34
CA ILE A 57 7.06 12.20 1.48
C ILE A 57 7.78 12.38 2.82
N LEU A 58 8.11 13.61 3.21
CA LEU A 58 8.79 13.89 4.48
C LEU A 58 7.89 13.57 5.69
N GLY A 59 6.60 13.88 5.59
CA GLY A 59 5.59 13.54 6.59
C GLY A 59 5.48 12.03 6.80
N LEU A 60 5.46 11.27 5.70
CA LEU A 60 5.39 9.80 5.70
C LEU A 60 6.67 9.14 6.22
N LEU A 61 7.85 9.71 5.95
CA LEU A 61 9.14 9.13 6.32
C LEU A 61 9.60 9.47 7.74
N PHE A 62 9.30 10.67 8.24
CA PHE A 62 9.95 11.18 9.47
C PHE A 62 9.00 11.65 10.57
N LEU A 63 7.72 11.92 10.27
CA LEU A 63 6.76 12.46 11.24
C LEU A 63 5.73 11.42 11.72
N GLN A 64 5.71 10.23 11.11
CA GLN A 64 4.73 9.20 11.40
C GLN A 64 5.38 7.89 11.85
N ILE A 65 5.11 7.49 13.09
CA ILE A 65 5.31 6.14 13.65
C ILE A 65 4.77 5.00 12.73
N PRO A 66 3.76 5.21 11.85
CA PRO A 66 3.43 4.22 10.80
C PRO A 66 4.51 3.96 9.75
N ALA A 67 5.70 4.58 9.81
CA ALA A 67 6.83 4.31 8.90
C ALA A 67 7.21 2.81 8.81
N LEU A 68 6.92 2.01 9.85
CA LEU A 68 7.07 0.55 9.78
C LEU A 68 6.19 -0.10 8.70
N GLY A 69 4.97 0.42 8.47
CA GLY A 69 4.08 -0.06 7.41
C GLY A 69 4.68 0.07 6.01
N TRP A 70 5.59 1.03 5.81
CA TRP A 70 6.31 1.18 4.53
C TRP A 70 7.28 0.03 4.25
N LEU A 71 7.81 -0.64 5.28
CA LEU A 71 8.68 -1.81 5.11
C LEU A 71 7.94 -3.01 4.48
N ALA A 72 6.62 -2.96 4.45
CA ALA A 72 5.80 -3.94 3.75
C ALA A 72 6.07 -3.92 2.22
N ASN A 73 6.41 -2.75 1.65
CA ASN A 73 6.73 -2.60 0.23
C ASN A 73 8.04 -3.34 -0.13
N PRO A 74 9.20 -3.09 0.51
CA PRO A 74 10.41 -3.89 0.29
C PRO A 74 10.19 -5.40 0.45
N ALA A 75 9.43 -5.83 1.47
CA ALA A 75 9.12 -7.24 1.68
C ALA A 75 8.30 -7.84 0.51
N TYR A 76 7.31 -7.09 0.00
CA TYR A 76 6.55 -7.49 -1.18
C TYR A 76 7.43 -7.56 -2.44
N TRP A 77 8.29 -6.57 -2.69
CA TRP A 77 9.22 -6.60 -3.82
C TRP A 77 10.18 -7.78 -3.76
N LEU A 78 10.72 -8.09 -2.58
CA LEU A 78 11.53 -9.31 -2.36
C LEU A 78 10.74 -10.57 -2.69
N SER A 79 9.47 -10.63 -2.30
CA SER A 79 8.61 -11.78 -2.63
C SER A 79 8.41 -11.96 -4.13
N CYS A 80 8.31 -10.87 -4.89
CA CYS A 80 8.27 -10.89 -6.36
C CYS A 80 9.58 -11.40 -6.96
N ILE A 81 10.73 -10.93 -6.45
CA ILE A 81 12.05 -11.38 -6.91
C ILE A 81 12.22 -12.88 -6.66
N PHE A 82 11.89 -13.36 -5.46
CA PHE A 82 11.96 -14.77 -5.13
C PHE A 82 11.00 -15.62 -5.97
N PHE A 83 9.81 -15.11 -6.27
CA PHE A 83 8.85 -15.79 -7.13
C PHE A 83 9.39 -16.01 -8.54
N VAL A 84 9.97 -14.96 -9.15
CA VAL A 84 10.57 -15.04 -10.49
C VAL A 84 11.78 -15.99 -10.50
N ARG A 85 12.58 -15.98 -9.42
CA ARG A 85 13.70 -16.91 -9.21
C ARG A 85 13.27 -18.33 -8.86
N GLN A 86 11.97 -18.63 -8.83
CA GLN A 86 11.41 -19.94 -8.47
C GLN A 86 11.72 -20.39 -7.03
N GLN A 87 12.10 -19.45 -6.18
CA GLN A 87 12.38 -19.67 -4.76
C GLN A 87 11.08 -19.53 -3.95
N TYR A 88 10.08 -20.38 -4.26
CA TYR A 88 8.71 -20.21 -3.77
C TYR A 88 8.57 -20.24 -2.26
N LYS A 89 9.42 -20.99 -1.54
CA LYS A 89 9.45 -20.98 -0.07
C LYS A 89 9.80 -19.57 0.46
N PHE A 90 10.86 -18.96 -0.06
CA PHE A 90 11.27 -17.61 0.33
C PHE A 90 10.27 -16.55 -0.14
N SER A 91 9.68 -16.73 -1.32
CA SER A 91 8.59 -15.88 -1.80
C SER A 91 7.39 -15.90 -0.84
N ALA A 92 6.92 -17.09 -0.44
CA ALA A 92 5.81 -17.21 0.50
C ALA A 92 6.11 -16.57 1.87
N ILE A 93 7.30 -16.80 2.41
CA ILE A 93 7.73 -16.20 3.70
C ILE A 93 7.73 -14.67 3.60
N THR A 94 8.36 -14.12 2.56
CA THR A 94 8.45 -12.66 2.39
C THR A 94 7.10 -12.01 2.07
N SER A 95 6.20 -12.70 1.35
CA SER A 95 4.81 -12.27 1.18
C SER A 95 4.07 -12.22 2.51
N LEU A 96 4.24 -13.23 3.38
CA LEU A 96 3.64 -13.25 4.72
C LEU A 96 4.19 -12.12 5.59
N THR A 97 5.50 -11.88 5.54
CA THR A 97 6.12 -10.74 6.23
C THR A 97 5.55 -9.40 5.74
N ALA A 98 5.37 -9.25 4.43
CA ALA A 98 4.75 -8.07 3.84
C ALA A 98 3.32 -7.86 4.35
N ILE A 99 2.53 -8.93 4.44
CA ILE A 99 1.16 -8.88 5.00
C ILE A 99 1.20 -8.48 6.47
N ALA A 100 2.04 -9.10 7.30
CA ALA A 100 2.10 -8.82 8.73
C ALA A 100 2.49 -7.36 9.01
N ILE A 101 3.52 -6.86 8.32
CA ILE A 101 4.00 -5.48 8.45
C ILE A 101 2.94 -4.50 7.89
N GLY A 102 2.39 -4.79 6.71
CA GLY A 102 1.39 -3.93 6.06
C GLY A 102 0.09 -3.86 6.85
N PHE A 103 -0.38 -4.98 7.39
CA PHE A 103 -1.56 -5.04 8.25
C PHE A 103 -1.34 -4.27 9.54
N GLY A 104 -0.20 -4.49 10.22
CA GLY A 104 0.16 -3.76 11.44
C GLY A 104 0.25 -2.25 11.20
N GLY A 105 0.90 -1.84 10.09
CA GLY A 105 0.96 -0.46 9.65
C GLY A 105 -0.42 0.15 9.42
N THR A 106 -1.27 -0.54 8.64
CA THR A 106 -2.64 -0.11 8.35
C THR A 106 -3.47 0.02 9.61
N LEU A 107 -3.38 -0.96 10.53
CA LEU A 107 -4.10 -0.93 11.79
C LEU A 107 -3.63 0.24 12.66
N SER A 108 -2.32 0.43 12.82
CA SER A 108 -1.77 1.55 13.59
C SER A 108 -2.22 2.93 13.06
N ALA A 109 -2.49 3.05 11.76
CA ALA A 109 -2.99 4.28 11.16
C ALA A 109 -4.45 4.60 11.57
N PHE A 110 -5.28 3.61 11.93
CA PHE A 110 -6.61 3.84 12.52
C PHE A 110 -6.55 4.38 13.95
N TRP A 111 -5.48 4.05 14.69
CA TRP A 111 -5.25 4.56 16.05
C TRP A 111 -4.48 5.89 16.07
N PHE A 112 -4.18 6.46 14.90
CA PHE A 112 -3.44 7.72 14.84
C PHE A 112 -4.37 8.90 15.16
N ASN A 113 -4.11 9.57 16.27
CA ASN A 113 -4.80 10.81 16.59
C ASN A 113 -4.36 11.89 15.61
N LEU A 114 -5.32 12.40 14.84
CA LEU A 114 -5.10 13.58 14.02
C LEU A 114 -4.76 14.79 14.92
N PRO A 115 -3.98 15.78 14.43
CA PRO A 115 -3.63 16.96 15.20
C PRO A 115 -4.86 17.68 15.76
N ASN A 116 -4.75 18.23 16.98
CA ASN A 116 -5.84 19.02 17.59
C ASN A 116 -6.35 20.10 16.62
N GLY A 117 -7.67 20.13 16.42
CA GLY A 117 -8.33 21.00 15.43
C GLY A 117 -8.67 20.32 14.10
N SER A 118 -8.31 19.04 13.90
CA SER A 118 -8.77 18.27 12.74
C SER A 118 -10.29 18.10 12.75
N ASN A 119 -10.94 18.55 11.67
CA ASN A 119 -12.39 18.44 11.52
C ASN A 119 -12.83 16.99 11.21
N LEU A 120 -14.13 16.73 11.33
CA LEU A 120 -14.73 15.41 11.03
C LEU A 120 -14.41 14.92 9.60
N PHE A 121 -14.28 15.84 8.65
CA PHE A 121 -13.96 15.53 7.25
C PHE A 121 -12.53 15.00 7.09
N SER A 122 -11.55 15.51 7.85
CA SER A 122 -10.18 14.99 7.86
C SER A 122 -10.10 13.56 8.39
N VAL A 123 -10.90 13.23 9.41
CA VAL A 123 -11.04 11.85 9.93
C VAL A 123 -11.64 10.94 8.86
N LEU A 124 -12.70 11.41 8.18
CA LEU A 124 -13.36 10.66 7.12
C LEU A 124 -12.43 10.44 5.91
N ALA A 125 -11.65 11.46 5.52
CA ALA A 125 -10.67 11.37 4.45
C ALA A 125 -9.56 10.35 4.77
N LEU A 126 -9.07 10.33 6.02
CA LEU A 126 -8.13 9.31 6.48
C LEU A 126 -8.72 7.89 6.37
N HIS A 127 -9.98 7.70 6.74
CA HIS A 127 -10.67 6.41 6.59
C HIS A 127 -10.86 6.00 5.12
N LYS A 128 -11.17 6.95 4.23
CA LYS A 128 -11.23 6.70 2.77
C LYS A 128 -9.85 6.27 2.24
N LEU A 129 -8.77 6.93 2.67
CA LEU A 129 -7.39 6.57 2.31
C LEU A 129 -7.02 5.14 2.72
N LEU A 130 -7.47 4.71 3.90
CA LEU A 130 -7.20 3.38 4.45
C LEU A 130 -7.77 2.24 3.58
N ALA A 131 -8.81 2.49 2.79
CA ALA A 131 -9.34 1.50 1.84
C ALA A 131 -8.27 1.03 0.83
N GLY A 132 -7.41 1.95 0.35
CA GLY A 132 -6.31 1.60 -0.55
C GLY A 132 -5.28 0.67 0.11
N PHE A 133 -5.00 0.87 1.39
CA PHE A 133 -4.09 0.02 2.17
C PHE A 133 -4.65 -1.38 2.42
N TRP A 134 -5.98 -1.52 2.55
CA TRP A 134 -6.61 -2.84 2.62
C TRP A 134 -6.52 -3.60 1.30
N VAL A 135 -6.76 -2.91 0.17
CA VAL A 135 -6.58 -3.48 -1.17
C VAL A 135 -5.12 -3.87 -1.43
N TRP A 136 -4.18 -3.09 -0.88
CA TRP A 136 -2.74 -3.35 -1.00
C TRP A 136 -2.36 -4.75 -0.49
N LEU A 137 -2.96 -5.23 0.61
CA LEU A 137 -2.71 -6.57 1.16
C LEU A 137 -3.07 -7.70 0.20
N GLY A 138 -3.96 -7.45 -0.75
CA GLY A 138 -4.33 -8.42 -1.79
C GLY A 138 -3.16 -8.78 -2.70
N ALA A 139 -2.24 -7.86 -2.97
CA ALA A 139 -1.08 -8.10 -3.83
C ALA A 139 -0.10 -9.16 -3.25
N PRO A 140 0.46 -8.97 -2.03
CA PRO A 140 1.28 -10.00 -1.39
C PRO A 140 0.46 -11.24 -1.01
N GLY A 141 -0.83 -11.11 -0.67
CA GLY A 141 -1.71 -12.24 -0.40
C GLY A 141 -1.85 -13.21 -1.58
N LEU A 142 -2.14 -12.67 -2.76
CA LEU A 142 -2.24 -13.44 -4.00
C LEU A 142 -0.90 -14.12 -4.32
N LEU A 143 0.21 -13.37 -4.24
CA LEU A 143 1.52 -13.92 -4.56
C LEU A 143 1.96 -15.01 -3.57
N GLY A 144 1.69 -14.82 -2.27
CA GLY A 144 1.96 -15.81 -1.23
C GLY A 144 1.19 -17.11 -1.45
N LEU A 145 -0.12 -17.03 -1.76
CA LEU A 145 -0.94 -18.20 -2.07
C LEU A 145 -0.42 -18.96 -3.29
N ILE A 146 -0.09 -18.25 -4.36
CA ILE A 146 0.45 -18.85 -5.59
C ILE A 146 1.81 -19.50 -5.31
N SER A 147 2.67 -18.86 -4.53
CA SER A 147 3.95 -19.43 -4.09
C SER A 147 3.77 -20.74 -3.31
N VAL A 148 2.82 -20.80 -2.37
CA VAL A 148 2.51 -22.04 -1.64
C VAL A 148 1.99 -23.12 -2.59
N PHE A 149 1.10 -22.77 -3.53
CA PHE A 149 0.60 -23.72 -4.53
C PHE A 149 1.74 -24.32 -5.37
N TYR A 150 2.66 -23.50 -5.87
CA TYR A 150 3.82 -23.97 -6.64
C TYR A 150 4.77 -24.81 -5.78
N LEU A 151 4.96 -24.47 -4.51
CA LEU A 151 5.77 -25.24 -3.57
C LEU A 151 5.19 -26.66 -3.38
N VAL A 152 3.89 -26.77 -3.11
CA VAL A 152 3.19 -28.06 -2.95
C VAL A 152 3.24 -28.89 -4.23
N LYS A 153 3.00 -28.26 -5.39
CA LYS A 153 3.06 -28.93 -6.68
C LYS A 153 4.45 -29.52 -6.97
N MET A 154 5.52 -28.77 -6.68
CA MET A 154 6.89 -29.23 -6.88
C MET A 154 7.28 -30.38 -5.96
N THR A 155 6.79 -30.39 -4.72
CA THR A 155 7.01 -31.52 -3.81
C THR A 155 6.31 -32.81 -4.24
N GLN A 156 5.17 -32.70 -4.95
CA GLN A 156 4.41 -33.86 -5.42
C GLN A 156 4.91 -34.42 -6.77
N TYR A 157 5.52 -33.58 -7.62
CA TYR A 157 5.97 -33.97 -8.96
C TYR A 157 7.37 -33.40 -9.26
N PRO A 158 8.43 -33.97 -8.68
CA PRO A 158 9.79 -33.44 -8.81
C PRO A 158 10.34 -33.50 -10.25
N GLU A 159 9.84 -34.41 -11.10
CA GLU A 159 10.33 -34.59 -12.48
C GLU A 159 9.96 -33.46 -13.45
N ASN A 160 9.01 -32.59 -13.09
CA ASN A 160 8.55 -31.47 -13.91
C ASN A 160 9.27 -30.14 -13.61
N SER A 161 10.44 -30.19 -12.95
CA SER A 161 11.15 -29.03 -12.42
C SER A 161 12.19 -28.41 -13.36
N THR A 162 12.29 -28.89 -14.60
CA THR A 162 13.19 -28.35 -15.64
C THR A 162 12.56 -27.24 -16.49
#